data_AF-A0A6J6GKI6-F1
#
_entry.id   AF-A0A6J6GKI6-F1
#
_cell.length_a   1.000
_cell.length_b   1.000
_cell.length_c   1.000
_cell.angle_alpha   90.00
_cell.angle_beta   90.00
_cell.angle_gamma   90.00
#
_symmetry.space_group_name_H-M   'P 1'
#
loop_
_entity.id
_entity.type
_entity.pdbx_description
1 polymer ?
#
loop_
_entity_poly.entity_id
_entity_poly.type
_entity_poly.pdbx_seq_one_letter_code
_entity_poly.pdbx_strand_id
1 'polypeptide(L)'
;MKELTELFTVEKVHSSPARFDMKKLEAINGDKIRALSLEEFLTWTLPFLTKAAIITGTESEIELVKRALPIIQERIVKLDETPQLLKFLFVKEFAVDADALSKITDSGSKDVLRRSLKELADLPTWDHTSIEAALRASLIEDMGLKPRIAFTALRIATTGSTISPPLFESMELLGQSACISRISSALEL
;
A
#
# COMPACT_ATOMS: atom_id res chain seq x y z
N MET A 1 25.92 -10.40 -10.12
CA MET A 1 27.39 -10.36 -10.27
C MET A 1 27.96 -11.67 -10.76
N LYS A 2 27.65 -12.82 -10.15
CA LYS A 2 28.15 -14.14 -10.59
C LYS A 2 28.00 -14.40 -12.10
N GLU A 3 26.80 -14.25 -12.63
CA GLU A 3 26.55 -14.44 -14.06
C GLU A 3 27.33 -13.47 -14.95
N LEU A 4 27.43 -12.19 -14.54
CA LEU A 4 28.23 -11.19 -15.25
C LEU A 4 29.71 -11.60 -15.29
N THR A 5 30.28 -12.08 -14.19
CA THR A 5 31.68 -12.52 -14.14
C THR A 5 31.95 -13.76 -14.99
N GLU A 6 30.98 -14.65 -15.16
CA GLU A 6 31.10 -15.85 -15.98
C GLU A 6 31.00 -15.54 -17.48
N LEU A 7 30.21 -14.53 -17.87
CA LEU A 7 29.91 -14.22 -19.27
C LEU A 7 30.71 -13.04 -19.85
N PHE A 8 31.33 -12.23 -18.99
CA PHE A 8 32.04 -11.02 -19.39
C PHE A 8 33.31 -11.35 -20.19
N THR A 9 33.49 -10.63 -21.29
CA THR A 9 34.66 -10.68 -22.17
C THR A 9 34.87 -9.26 -22.69
N VAL A 10 36.12 -8.82 -22.82
CA VAL A 10 36.43 -7.44 -23.27
C VAL A 10 35.98 -7.23 -24.71
N GLU A 11 35.95 -8.29 -25.51
CA GLU A 11 35.51 -8.32 -26.91
C GLU A 11 34.02 -7.95 -27.09
N LYS A 12 33.20 -8.10 -26.04
CA LYS A 12 31.77 -7.73 -26.05
C LYS A 12 31.53 -6.27 -25.64
N VAL A 13 32.56 -5.49 -25.34
CA VAL A 13 32.44 -4.08 -25.00
C VAL A 13 32.28 -3.25 -26.27
N HIS A 14 31.10 -2.68 -26.48
CA HIS A 14 30.83 -1.80 -27.62
C HIS A 14 31.38 -0.39 -27.39
N SER A 15 31.90 0.24 -28.45
CA SER A 15 32.41 1.63 -28.45
C SER A 15 31.32 2.70 -28.60
N SER A 16 30.06 2.29 -28.81
CA SER A 16 28.92 3.20 -28.93
C SER A 16 28.69 3.98 -27.62
N PRO A 17 28.27 5.26 -27.68
CA PRO A 17 28.03 6.05 -26.47
C PRO A 17 26.99 5.39 -25.53
N ALA A 18 27.42 5.07 -24.31
CA ALA A 18 26.53 4.55 -23.28
C ALA A 18 25.79 5.72 -22.59
N ARG A 19 24.58 6.02 -23.05
CA ARG A 19 23.71 7.01 -22.41
C ARG A 19 23.11 6.44 -21.12
N PHE A 20 23.19 7.20 -20.03
CA PHE A 20 22.47 6.88 -18.81
C PHE A 20 20.96 7.01 -19.04
N ASP A 21 20.22 5.94 -18.72
CA ASP A 21 18.77 5.88 -18.85
C ASP A 21 18.16 5.54 -17.49
N MET A 22 17.49 6.53 -16.89
CA MET A 22 16.85 6.39 -15.58
C MET A 22 15.73 5.34 -15.60
N LYS A 23 14.93 5.26 -16.67
CA LYS A 23 13.83 4.30 -16.77
C LYS A 23 14.37 2.88 -16.82
N LYS A 24 15.47 2.68 -17.56
CA LYS A 24 16.15 1.38 -17.61
C LYS A 24 16.72 0.99 -16.25
N LEU A 25 17.31 1.95 -15.52
CA LEU A 25 17.80 1.71 -14.16
C LEU A 25 16.66 1.31 -13.23
N GLU A 26 15.57 2.06 -13.19
CA GLU A 26 14.41 1.78 -12.34
C GLU A 26 13.76 0.44 -12.68
N ALA A 27 13.67 0.08 -13.97
CA ALA A 27 13.17 -1.22 -14.40
C ALA A 27 14.05 -2.37 -13.87
N ILE A 28 15.37 -2.27 -14.06
CA ILE A 28 16.32 -3.26 -13.52
C ILE A 28 16.25 -3.32 -11.99
N ASN A 29 16.15 -2.17 -11.32
CA ASN A 29 16.07 -2.13 -9.86
C ASN A 29 14.78 -2.77 -9.34
N GLY A 30 13.65 -2.52 -9.98
CA GLY A 30 12.38 -3.19 -9.69
C GLY A 30 12.47 -4.71 -9.86
N ASP A 31 13.09 -5.19 -10.94
CA ASP A 31 13.32 -6.63 -11.15
C ASP A 31 14.19 -7.24 -10.05
N LYS A 32 15.20 -6.49 -9.58
CA LYS A 32 16.04 -6.94 -8.45
C LYS A 32 15.30 -6.94 -7.13
N ILE A 33 14.45 -5.95 -6.85
CA ILE A 33 13.61 -5.92 -5.64
C ILE A 33 12.64 -7.11 -5.64
N ARG A 34 11.97 -7.38 -6.76
CA ARG A 34 11.06 -8.53 -6.91
C ARG A 34 11.76 -9.88 -6.73
N ALA A 35 13.03 -9.97 -7.10
CA ALA A 35 13.83 -11.19 -6.95
C ALA A 35 14.33 -11.44 -5.52
N LEU A 36 14.23 -10.47 -4.61
CA LEU A 36 14.62 -10.65 -3.21
C LEU A 36 13.68 -11.64 -2.52
N SER A 37 14.23 -12.46 -1.62
CA SER A 37 13.40 -13.12 -0.61
C SER A 37 12.76 -12.08 0.31
N LEU A 38 11.63 -12.42 0.96
CA LEU A 38 10.97 -11.51 1.89
C LEU A 38 11.87 -11.12 3.08
N GLU A 39 12.75 -12.02 3.53
CA GLU A 39 13.69 -11.73 4.62
C GLU A 39 14.78 -10.72 4.19
N GLU A 40 15.31 -10.86 2.97
CA GLU A 40 16.24 -9.88 2.40
C GLU A 40 15.55 -8.54 2.19
N PHE A 41 14.33 -8.56 1.62
CA PHE A 41 13.56 -7.35 1.38
C PHE A 41 13.21 -6.62 2.68
N LEU A 42 12.89 -7.36 3.75
CA LEU A 42 12.70 -6.81 5.09
C LEU A 42 13.97 -6.11 5.59
N THR A 43 15.09 -6.83 5.58
CA THR A 43 16.39 -6.30 6.00
C THR A 43 16.73 -5.00 5.27
N TRP A 44 16.45 -4.94 3.96
CA TRP A 44 16.75 -3.77 3.12
C TRP A 44 15.76 -2.62 3.31
N THR A 45 14.52 -2.92 3.69
CA THR A 45 13.44 -1.92 3.87
C THR A 45 13.51 -1.22 5.22
N LEU A 46 13.87 -1.93 6.30
CA LEU A 46 13.87 -1.38 7.66
C LEU A 46 14.63 -0.05 7.79
N PRO A 47 15.84 0.15 7.22
CA PRO A 47 16.54 1.42 7.30
C PRO A 47 15.77 2.61 6.72
N PHE A 48 14.97 2.40 5.67
CA PHE A 48 14.16 3.47 5.05
C PHE A 48 13.00 3.89 5.96
N LEU A 49 12.34 2.92 6.59
CA LEU A 49 11.24 3.17 7.52
C LEU A 49 11.73 3.85 8.81
N THR A 50 12.85 3.40 9.37
CA THR A 50 13.46 4.03 10.56
C THR A 50 13.98 5.43 10.26
N LYS A 51 14.67 5.63 9.13
CA LYS A 51 15.16 6.96 8.72
C LYS A 51 14.03 7.95 8.48
N ALA A 52 12.90 7.49 7.96
CA ALA A 52 11.69 8.30 7.78
C ALA A 52 10.87 8.47 9.08
N ALA A 53 11.35 7.96 10.22
CA ALA A 53 10.67 7.99 11.51
C ALA A 53 9.25 7.39 11.48
N ILE A 54 9.02 6.41 10.60
CA ILE A 54 7.75 5.68 10.52
C ILE A 54 7.67 4.58 11.59
N ILE A 55 8.81 3.96 11.89
CA ILE A 55 8.93 2.96 12.95
C ILE A 55 10.12 3.27 13.85
N THR A 56 10.06 2.80 15.08
CA THR A 56 11.19 2.84 16.02
C THR A 56 12.05 1.58 16.00
N GLY A 57 11.55 0.49 15.39
CA GLY A 57 12.25 -0.79 15.27
C GLY A 57 11.90 -1.79 16.38
N THR A 58 10.76 -1.62 17.03
CA THR A 58 10.25 -2.61 17.98
C THR A 58 9.87 -3.91 17.28
N GLU A 59 9.86 -5.02 18.01
CA GLU A 59 9.53 -6.34 17.45
C GLU A 59 8.13 -6.37 16.83
N SER A 60 7.13 -5.74 17.47
CA SER A 60 5.78 -5.64 16.93
C SER A 60 5.69 -4.81 15.65
N GLU A 61 6.47 -3.73 15.54
CA GLU A 61 6.57 -2.95 14.30
C GLU A 61 7.20 -3.76 13.18
N ILE A 62 8.30 -4.46 13.45
CA ILE A 62 9.01 -5.30 12.47
C ILE A 62 8.10 -6.43 11.97
N GLU A 63 7.36 -7.09 12.85
CA GLU A 63 6.40 -8.13 12.47
C GLU A 63 5.25 -7.58 11.60
N LEU A 64 4.77 -6.36 11.89
CA LEU A 64 3.78 -5.71 11.04
C LEU A 64 4.36 -5.32 9.67
N VAL A 65 5.58 -4.80 9.62
CA VAL A 65 6.30 -4.54 8.35
C VAL A 65 6.40 -5.83 7.56
N LYS A 66 6.87 -6.91 8.17
CA LYS A 66 7.04 -8.22 7.53
C LYS A 66 5.75 -8.72 6.86
N ARG A 67 4.60 -8.57 7.53
CA ARG A 67 3.28 -8.91 6.95
C ARG A 67 2.87 -7.97 5.80
N ALA A 68 3.33 -6.73 5.78
CA ALA A 68 3.00 -5.74 4.77
C ALA A 68 3.91 -5.80 3.51
N LEU A 69 5.11 -6.36 3.60
CA LEU A 69 6.04 -6.41 2.46
C LEU A 69 5.50 -7.17 1.23
N PRO A 70 4.84 -8.34 1.36
CA PRO A 70 4.34 -9.09 0.20
C PRO A 70 3.41 -8.27 -0.69
N ILE A 71 2.60 -7.38 -0.10
CA ILE A 71 1.59 -6.61 -0.85
C ILE A 71 2.18 -5.35 -1.53
N ILE A 72 3.46 -5.04 -1.28
CA ILE A 72 4.15 -3.90 -1.92
C ILE A 72 5.35 -4.29 -2.78
N GLN A 73 5.93 -5.47 -2.60
CA GLN A 73 7.18 -5.87 -3.27
C GLN A 73 7.07 -5.80 -4.80
N GLU A 74 5.95 -6.27 -5.35
CA GLU A 74 5.68 -6.25 -6.79
C GLU A 74 5.43 -4.83 -7.35
N ARG A 75 5.18 -3.85 -6.47
CA ARG A 75 4.68 -2.52 -6.84
C ARG A 75 5.75 -1.45 -6.83
N ILE A 76 6.82 -1.62 -6.08
CA ILE A 76 7.87 -0.62 -5.92
C ILE A 76 9.02 -0.85 -6.90
N VAL A 77 9.67 0.24 -7.30
CA VAL A 77 10.91 0.19 -8.09
C VAL A 77 12.09 0.74 -7.33
N LYS A 78 11.87 1.34 -6.15
CA LYS A 78 12.91 1.79 -5.22
C LYS A 78 12.49 1.52 -3.77
N LEU A 79 13.45 1.23 -2.91
CA LEU A 79 13.19 0.97 -1.48
C LEU A 79 12.72 2.22 -0.71
N ASP A 80 13.06 3.42 -1.20
CA ASP A 80 12.62 4.69 -0.60
C ASP A 80 11.15 5.02 -0.87
N GLU A 81 10.45 4.21 -1.67
CA GLU A 81 8.99 4.29 -1.85
C GLU A 81 8.23 3.62 -0.69
N THR A 82 8.90 2.76 0.09
CA THR A 82 8.28 1.99 1.19
C THR A 82 7.68 2.84 2.30
N PRO A 83 8.29 3.96 2.77
CA PRO A 83 7.68 4.75 3.84
C PRO A 83 6.34 5.34 3.43
N GLN A 84 6.20 5.82 2.20
CA GLN A 84 4.95 6.41 1.73
C GLN A 84 3.83 5.39 1.63
N LEU A 85 4.14 4.14 1.26
CA LEU A 85 3.16 3.06 1.14
C LEU A 85 2.76 2.46 2.49
N LEU A 86 3.63 2.50 3.50
CA LEU A 86 3.40 1.83 4.78
C LEU A 86 3.09 2.78 5.94
N LYS A 87 3.32 4.10 5.81
CA LYS A 87 3.14 5.09 6.89
C LYS A 87 1.81 4.94 7.63
N PHE A 88 0.72 4.67 6.90
CA PHE A 88 -0.63 4.64 7.43
C PHE A 88 -0.86 3.53 8.47
N LEU A 89 -0.02 2.50 8.49
CA LEU A 89 -0.06 1.40 9.47
C LEU A 89 0.52 1.81 10.83
N PHE A 90 1.35 2.85 10.89
CA PHE A 90 2.15 3.20 12.08
C PHE A 90 1.81 4.57 12.68
N VAL A 91 0.84 5.30 12.12
CA VAL A 91 0.42 6.60 12.67
C VAL A 91 -0.38 6.44 13.96
N LYS A 92 -0.03 7.25 14.97
CA LYS A 92 -0.81 7.39 16.21
C LYS A 92 -2.04 8.25 16.01
N GLU A 93 -1.87 9.38 15.31
CA GLU A 93 -2.93 10.31 14.93
C GLU A 93 -3.12 10.21 13.42
N PHE A 94 -4.23 9.59 13.01
CA PHE A 94 -4.56 9.43 11.61
C PHE A 94 -5.24 10.70 11.07
N ALA A 95 -4.80 11.14 9.90
CA ALA A 95 -5.43 12.22 9.15
C ALA A 95 -5.47 11.88 7.65
N VAL A 96 -6.48 12.41 6.97
CA VAL A 96 -6.58 12.35 5.51
C VAL A 96 -5.66 13.42 4.92
N ASP A 97 -4.88 13.05 3.90
CA ASP A 97 -4.01 13.97 3.17
C ASP A 97 -4.87 15.11 2.56
N ALA A 98 -4.40 16.35 2.65
CA ALA A 98 -5.18 17.54 2.28
C ALA A 98 -5.63 17.54 0.80
N ASP A 99 -4.84 16.95 -0.09
CA ASP A 99 -5.13 16.81 -1.51
C ASP A 99 -6.16 15.71 -1.83
N ALA A 100 -6.44 14.83 -0.86
CA ALA A 100 -7.45 13.77 -0.95
C ALA A 100 -8.79 14.18 -0.33
N LEU A 101 -8.82 15.20 0.53
CA LEU A 101 -10.01 15.58 1.32
C LEU A 101 -11.24 15.88 0.43
N SER A 102 -11.06 16.66 -0.64
CA SER A 102 -12.13 17.01 -1.58
C SER A 102 -12.79 15.81 -2.28
N LYS A 103 -12.15 14.63 -2.24
CA LYS A 103 -12.65 13.40 -2.88
C LYS A 103 -13.49 12.53 -1.94
N ILE A 104 -13.69 12.95 -0.68
CA ILE A 104 -14.49 12.22 0.31
C ILE A 104 -15.56 13.07 1.00
N THR A 105 -15.60 14.38 0.74
CA THR A 105 -16.55 15.31 1.36
C THR A 105 -17.89 15.43 0.62
N ASP A 106 -17.97 14.96 -0.63
CA ASP A 106 -19.23 14.95 -1.38
C ASP A 106 -20.23 13.92 -0.82
N SER A 107 -21.52 14.14 -1.05
CA SER A 107 -22.58 13.29 -0.50
C SER A 107 -22.47 11.84 -0.95
N GLY A 108 -22.06 11.59 -2.20
CA GLY A 108 -21.92 10.23 -2.72
C GLY A 108 -20.82 9.46 -2.01
N SER A 109 -19.67 10.10 -1.78
CA SER A 109 -18.60 9.52 -0.97
C SER A 109 -19.03 9.26 0.47
N LYS A 110 -19.79 10.18 1.09
CA LYS A 110 -20.35 9.96 2.44
C LYS A 110 -21.31 8.78 2.49
N ASP A 111 -22.15 8.59 1.48
CA ASP A 111 -23.06 7.46 1.40
C ASP A 111 -22.31 6.12 1.27
N VAL A 112 -21.24 6.10 0.47
CA VAL A 112 -20.32 4.95 0.38
C VAL A 112 -19.72 4.63 1.75
N LEU A 113 -19.20 5.63 2.46
CA LEU A 113 -18.57 5.42 3.77
C LEU A 113 -19.57 4.94 4.82
N ARG A 114 -20.79 5.50 4.86
CA ARG A 114 -21.86 5.04 5.76
C ARG A 114 -22.25 3.59 5.49
N ARG A 115 -22.44 3.22 4.21
CA ARG A 115 -22.79 1.84 3.85
C ARG A 115 -21.66 0.88 4.22
N SER A 116 -20.43 1.25 3.90
CA SER A 116 -19.25 0.44 4.22
C SER A 116 -19.09 0.22 5.73
N LEU A 117 -19.31 1.26 6.54
CA LEU A 117 -19.25 1.16 8.00
C LEU A 117 -20.24 0.12 8.53
N LYS A 118 -21.46 0.08 7.99
CA LYS A 118 -22.48 -0.89 8.35
C LYS A 118 -22.03 -2.33 8.05
N GLU A 119 -21.53 -2.59 6.84
CA GLU A 119 -21.11 -3.95 6.46
C GLU A 119 -19.87 -4.42 7.23
N LEU A 120 -18.93 -3.51 7.51
CA LEU A 120 -17.68 -3.84 8.18
C LEU A 120 -17.81 -4.00 9.70
N ALA A 121 -18.82 -3.36 10.32
CA ALA A 121 -19.03 -3.44 11.76
C ALA A 121 -19.38 -4.86 12.23
N ASP A 122 -20.19 -5.57 11.46
CA ASP A 122 -20.71 -6.90 11.81
C ASP A 122 -19.98 -8.04 11.06
N LEU A 123 -18.85 -7.75 10.41
CA LEU A 123 -18.12 -8.74 9.63
C LEU A 123 -17.54 -9.83 10.55
N PRO A 124 -17.90 -11.12 10.36
CA PRO A 124 -17.54 -12.20 11.29
C PRO A 124 -16.07 -12.63 11.17
N THR A 125 -15.44 -12.38 10.03
CA THR A 125 -14.04 -12.74 9.78
C THR A 125 -13.34 -11.56 9.14
N TRP A 126 -12.26 -11.10 9.77
CA TRP A 126 -11.49 -9.95 9.33
C TRP A 126 -10.26 -10.38 8.53
N ASP A 127 -10.48 -10.71 7.27
CA ASP A 127 -9.46 -10.96 6.26
C ASP A 127 -9.81 -10.24 4.95
N HIS A 128 -8.83 -10.00 4.08
CA HIS A 128 -9.03 -9.25 2.84
C HIS A 128 -10.08 -9.88 1.91
N THR A 129 -10.22 -11.20 1.90
CA THR A 129 -11.20 -11.91 1.06
C THR A 129 -12.63 -11.63 1.54
N SER A 130 -12.87 -11.74 2.84
CA SER A 130 -14.16 -11.47 3.49
C SER A 130 -14.54 -9.99 3.39
N ILE A 131 -13.57 -9.09 3.59
CA ILE A 131 -13.75 -7.64 3.44
C ILE A 131 -14.13 -7.30 1.99
N GLU A 132 -13.39 -7.83 1.01
CA GLU A 132 -13.66 -7.58 -0.40
C GLU A 132 -15.04 -8.08 -0.81
N ALA A 133 -15.41 -9.31 -0.42
CA ALA A 133 -16.70 -9.91 -0.74
C ALA A 133 -17.87 -9.07 -0.20
N ALA A 134 -17.83 -8.69 1.08
CA ALA A 134 -18.89 -7.91 1.71
C ALA A 134 -19.06 -6.54 1.06
N LEU A 135 -17.95 -5.83 0.81
CA LEU A 135 -17.99 -4.50 0.20
C LEU A 135 -18.39 -4.54 -1.28
N ARG A 136 -18.04 -5.59 -2.02
CA ARG A 136 -18.48 -5.74 -3.41
C ARG A 136 -19.98 -5.99 -3.51
N ALA A 137 -20.51 -6.93 -2.73
CA ALA A 137 -21.94 -7.19 -2.69
C ALA A 137 -22.72 -5.90 -2.36
N SER A 138 -22.30 -5.20 -1.31
CA SER A 138 -23.02 -4.03 -0.82
C SER A 138 -22.87 -2.76 -1.69
N LEU A 139 -21.66 -2.46 -2.18
CA LEU A 139 -21.42 -1.21 -2.90
C LEU A 139 -21.57 -1.34 -4.40
N ILE A 140 -21.27 -2.50 -4.97
CA ILE A 140 -21.27 -2.71 -6.43
C ILE A 140 -22.58 -3.34 -6.85
N GLU A 141 -22.97 -4.45 -6.24
CA GLU A 141 -24.16 -5.21 -6.66
C GLU A 141 -25.44 -4.52 -6.20
N ASP A 142 -25.56 -4.17 -4.91
CA ASP A 142 -26.76 -3.53 -4.38
C ASP A 142 -26.91 -2.06 -4.79
N MET A 143 -25.84 -1.26 -4.63
CA MET A 143 -25.88 0.18 -4.93
C MET A 143 -25.58 0.52 -6.40
N GLY A 144 -25.13 -0.45 -7.20
CA GLY A 144 -24.80 -0.23 -8.61
C GLY A 144 -23.60 0.68 -8.86
N LEU A 145 -22.72 0.89 -7.87
CA LEU A 145 -21.60 1.82 -8.00
C LEU A 145 -20.50 1.24 -8.87
N LYS A 146 -19.80 2.11 -9.60
CA LYS A 146 -18.55 1.73 -10.27
C LYS A 146 -17.47 1.47 -9.21
N PRO A 147 -16.62 0.43 -9.34
CA PRO A 147 -15.56 0.12 -8.38
C PRO A 147 -14.65 1.29 -8.04
N ARG A 148 -14.32 2.13 -9.05
CA ARG A 148 -13.51 3.34 -8.83
C ARG A 148 -14.16 4.32 -7.86
N ILE A 149 -15.48 4.49 -7.91
CA ILE A 149 -16.19 5.42 -7.02
C ILE A 149 -16.24 4.82 -5.61
N ALA A 150 -16.72 3.57 -5.50
CA ALA A 150 -16.86 2.87 -4.22
C ALA A 150 -15.54 2.78 -3.44
N PHE A 151 -14.46 2.35 -4.09
CA PHE A 151 -13.23 2.02 -3.37
C PHE A 151 -12.25 3.20 -3.23
N THR A 152 -12.45 4.31 -3.96
CA THR A 152 -11.60 5.50 -3.75
C THR A 152 -11.92 6.15 -2.41
N ALA A 153 -13.20 6.33 -2.08
CA ALA A 153 -13.60 6.92 -0.81
C ALA A 153 -13.11 6.06 0.38
N LEU A 154 -13.32 4.75 0.32
CA LEU A 154 -12.82 3.81 1.33
C LEU A 154 -11.29 3.84 1.47
N ARG A 155 -10.55 3.87 0.37
CA ARG A 155 -9.09 3.95 0.40
C ARG A 155 -8.61 5.19 1.12
N ILE A 156 -9.19 6.35 0.78
CA ILE A 156 -8.79 7.62 1.41
C ILE A 156 -9.16 7.58 2.89
N ALA A 157 -10.37 7.13 3.23
CA ALA A 157 -10.83 7.07 4.61
C ALA A 157 -9.97 6.14 5.49
N THR A 158 -9.40 5.06 4.95
CA THR A 158 -8.64 4.07 5.73
C THR A 158 -7.13 4.31 5.71
N THR A 159 -6.58 4.77 4.58
CA THR A 159 -5.13 4.93 4.37
C THR A 159 -4.67 6.39 4.37
N GLY A 160 -5.61 7.33 4.30
CA GLY A 160 -5.36 8.78 4.28
C GLY A 160 -5.01 9.31 2.90
N SER A 161 -4.78 8.44 1.91
CA SER A 161 -4.30 8.83 0.59
C SER A 161 -5.09 8.18 -0.54
N THR A 162 -4.93 8.72 -1.75
CA THR A 162 -5.49 8.13 -2.97
C THR A 162 -4.64 6.98 -3.50
N ILE A 163 -3.38 6.90 -3.06
CA ILE A 163 -2.42 5.86 -3.43
C ILE A 163 -2.11 5.05 -2.18
N SER A 164 -2.30 3.74 -2.26
CA SER A 164 -2.02 2.79 -1.19
C SER A 164 -1.55 1.47 -1.79
N PRO A 165 -1.10 0.51 -0.97
CA PRO A 165 -1.14 -0.91 -1.32
C PRO A 165 -2.57 -1.37 -1.67
N PRO A 166 -2.75 -2.62 -2.12
CA PRO A 166 -4.06 -3.24 -2.30
C PRO A 166 -4.99 -2.93 -1.10
N LEU A 167 -6.21 -2.46 -1.39
CA LEU A 167 -7.06 -1.82 -0.39
C LEU A 167 -7.49 -2.81 0.70
N PHE A 168 -7.95 -3.99 0.32
CA PHE A 168 -8.54 -4.93 1.26
C PHE A 168 -7.48 -5.57 2.16
N GLU A 169 -6.29 -5.84 1.63
CA GLU A 169 -5.11 -6.27 2.37
C GLU A 169 -4.60 -5.16 3.30
N SER A 170 -4.67 -3.90 2.86
CA SER A 170 -4.38 -2.76 3.75
C SER A 170 -5.36 -2.69 4.93
N MET A 171 -6.65 -2.96 4.70
CA MET A 171 -7.67 -3.00 5.74
C MET A 171 -7.50 -4.20 6.67
N GLU A 172 -7.12 -5.36 6.14
CA GLU A 172 -6.77 -6.54 6.95
C GLU A 172 -5.62 -6.22 7.90
N LEU A 173 -4.50 -5.70 7.39
CA LEU A 173 -3.32 -5.35 8.18
C LEU A 173 -3.63 -4.28 9.24
N LEU A 174 -4.49 -3.32 8.90
CA LEU A 174 -4.89 -2.25 9.81
C LEU A 174 -5.81 -2.74 10.93
N GLY A 175 -6.62 -3.76 10.66
CA GLY A 175 -7.58 -4.34 11.59
C GLY A 175 -8.92 -3.60 11.66
N GLN A 176 -9.95 -4.31 12.13
CA GLN A 176 -11.34 -3.85 12.13
C GLN A 176 -11.56 -2.55 12.91
N SER A 177 -11.09 -2.50 14.16
CA SER A 177 -11.29 -1.34 15.04
C SER A 177 -10.72 -0.05 14.45
N ALA A 178 -9.50 -0.12 13.92
CA ALA A 178 -8.86 1.04 13.28
C ALA A 178 -9.58 1.44 11.98
N CYS A 179 -10.00 0.47 11.14
CA CYS A 179 -10.78 0.77 9.93
C CYS A 179 -12.09 1.48 10.26
N ILE A 180 -12.88 0.95 11.20
CA ILE A 180 -14.16 1.51 11.64
C ILE A 180 -13.95 2.93 12.20
N SER A 181 -12.97 3.11 13.09
CA SER A 181 -12.67 4.42 13.68
C SER A 181 -12.30 5.47 12.63
N ARG A 182 -11.45 5.10 11.66
CA ARG A 182 -11.02 6.01 10.58
C ARG A 182 -12.14 6.33 9.61
N ILE A 183 -12.98 5.35 9.24
CA ILE A 183 -14.16 5.58 8.39
C ILE A 183 -15.16 6.51 9.09
N SER A 184 -15.44 6.29 10.37
CA SER A 184 -16.29 7.17 11.17
C SER A 184 -15.74 8.59 11.24
N SER A 185 -14.44 8.75 11.48
CA SER A 185 -13.79 10.07 11.50
C SER A 185 -13.88 10.75 10.13
N ALA A 186 -13.73 9.99 9.05
CA ALA A 186 -13.87 10.50 7.68
C ALA A 186 -15.31 10.94 7.35
N LEU A 187 -16.34 10.44 8.05
CA LEU A 187 -17.72 10.90 7.89
C LEU A 187 -17.95 12.31 8.49
N GLU A 188 -17.13 12.72 9.45
CA GLU A 188 -17.22 14.04 10.11
C GLU A 188 -16.43 15.16 9.40
N LEU A 189 -15.64 14.81 8.36
CA LEU A 189 -14.87 15.76 7.54
C LEU A 189 -15.72 16.57 6.55
#